data_AF-A0A7L3PV62-F1
#
_entry.id   AF-A0A7L3PV62-F1
#
_cell.length_a   1.000
_cell.length_b   1.000
_cell.length_c   1.000
_cell.angle_alpha   90.00
_cell.angle_beta   90.00
_cell.angle_gamma   90.00
#
_symmetry.space_group_name_H-M   'P 1'
#
loop_
_entity.id
_entity.type
_entity.pdbx_description
1 polymer ?
#
loop_
_entity_poly.entity_id
_entity_poly.type
_entity_poly.pdbx_seq_one_letter_code
_entity_poly.pdbx_strand_id
1 'polypeptide(L)'
;MEPLSWMLGTWLSDPPGDGTFPTMKPFQYLEEVHISHVGQPMLNFSFNAFHPDTRKPMHRECGFIRLKPDTNKVAFISAQNTGLVEVEEGEVNGQELSIASHSIARISFAKKPHVEQVS
;
A
#
# COMPACT_ATOMS: atom_id res chain seq x y z
N MET A 1 -1.08 19.15 1.50
CA MET A 1 -0.68 17.97 2.32
C MET A 1 -1.53 17.82 3.57
N GLU A 2 -2.00 18.91 4.19
CA GLU A 2 -2.90 18.91 5.35
C GLU A 2 -3.90 17.72 5.39
N PRO A 3 -4.68 17.43 4.32
CA PRO A 3 -5.67 16.34 4.35
C PRO A 3 -5.12 14.93 4.58
N LEU A 4 -3.84 14.70 4.31
CA LEU A 4 -3.17 13.39 4.48
C LEU A 4 -2.09 13.42 5.56
N SER A 5 -1.95 14.52 6.30
CA SER A 5 -0.88 14.70 7.29
C SER A 5 -0.92 13.67 8.41
N TRP A 6 -2.11 13.17 8.75
CA TRP A 6 -2.34 12.14 9.77
C TRP A 6 -1.69 10.79 9.42
N MET A 7 -1.33 10.54 8.17
CA MET A 7 -0.65 9.31 7.73
C MET A 7 0.87 9.36 7.98
N LEU A 8 1.45 10.55 8.15
CA LEU A 8 2.90 10.72 8.26
C LEU A 8 3.46 10.01 9.49
N GLY A 9 4.52 9.23 9.30
CA GLY A 9 5.18 8.55 10.40
C GLY A 9 5.81 7.23 10.00
N THR A 10 6.38 6.58 11.01
CA THR A 10 6.77 5.17 10.96
C THR A 10 5.77 4.40 11.81
N TRP A 11 5.15 3.40 11.21
CA TRP A 11 4.11 2.58 11.83
C TRP A 11 4.57 1.13 11.83
N LEU A 12 4.28 0.43 12.92
CA LEU A 12 4.55 -0.99 13.09
C LEU A 12 3.24 -1.69 13.38
N SER A 13 3.02 -2.84 12.76
CA SER A 13 1.88 -3.70 13.05
C SER A 13 1.91 -4.15 14.52
N ASP A 14 0.91 -3.75 15.31
CA ASP A 14 0.67 -4.27 16.66
C ASP A 14 -0.85 -4.33 16.92
N PRO A 15 -1.48 -5.52 16.94
CA PRO A 15 -0.89 -6.86 16.78
C PRO A 15 -0.38 -7.14 15.34
N PRO A 16 0.28 -8.28 15.07
CA PRO A 16 0.61 -8.71 13.71
C PRO A 16 -0.60 -8.68 12.77
N GLY A 17 -0.36 -8.37 11.50
CA GLY A 17 -1.40 -8.37 10.47
C GLY A 17 -1.85 -9.78 10.12
N ASP A 18 -3.14 -9.95 9.81
CA ASP A 18 -3.74 -11.21 9.38
C ASP A 18 -3.91 -11.25 7.86
N GLY A 19 -3.27 -12.23 7.22
CA GLY A 19 -3.38 -12.50 5.78
C GLY A 19 -4.35 -13.66 5.53
N THR A 20 -5.40 -13.40 4.73
CA THR A 20 -6.38 -14.42 4.33
C THR A 20 -6.68 -14.34 2.85
N PHE A 21 -6.89 -15.51 2.23
CA PHE A 21 -7.38 -15.60 0.85
C PHE A 21 -8.04 -16.97 0.66
N PRO A 22 -9.13 -17.12 -0.12
CA PRO A 22 -9.90 -18.37 -0.18
C PRO A 22 -9.09 -19.64 -0.51
N THR A 23 -7.99 -19.51 -1.24
CA THR A 23 -7.12 -20.63 -1.64
C THR A 23 -5.85 -20.77 -0.80
N MET A 24 -5.66 -19.95 0.24
CA MET A 24 -4.50 -19.96 1.12
C MET A 24 -4.91 -20.24 2.57
N LYS A 25 -4.04 -20.90 3.34
CA LYS A 25 -4.24 -20.96 4.79
C LYS A 25 -4.06 -19.55 5.37
N PRO A 26 -4.88 -19.14 6.35
CA PRO A 26 -4.63 -17.93 7.11
C PRO A 26 -3.20 -17.91 7.65
N PHE A 27 -2.55 -16.76 7.61
CA PHE A 27 -1.19 -16.56 8.11
C PHE A 27 -1.08 -15.17 8.76
N GLN A 28 -0.04 -14.98 9.57
CA GLN A 28 0.26 -13.68 10.16
C GLN A 28 1.56 -13.12 9.61
N TYR A 29 1.67 -11.80 9.60
CA TYR A 29 2.87 -11.08 9.18
C TYR A 29 3.09 -9.85 10.07
N LEU A 30 4.34 -9.44 10.19
CA LEU A 30 4.68 -8.14 10.74
C LEU A 30 4.84 -7.15 9.60
N GLU A 31 4.46 -5.91 9.80
CA GLU A 31 4.59 -4.87 8.79
C GLU A 31 5.21 -3.61 9.38
N GLU A 32 6.19 -3.07 8.66
CA GLU A 32 6.75 -1.76 8.90
C GLU A 32 6.37 -0.84 7.74
N VAL A 33 5.67 0.24 8.08
CA VAL A 33 5.18 1.24 7.14
C VAL A 33 5.90 2.56 7.40
N HIS A 34 6.53 3.11 6.38
CA HIS A 34 7.15 4.43 6.45
C HIS A 34 6.50 5.37 5.45
N ILE A 35 5.81 6.41 5.97
CA ILE A 35 5.13 7.43 5.17
C ILE A 35 5.77 8.78 5.46
N SER A 36 6.27 9.44 4.42
CA SER A 36 7.06 10.67 4.52
C SER A 36 6.77 11.63 3.37
N HIS A 37 7.39 12.81 3.39
CA HIS A 37 7.35 13.75 2.28
C HIS A 37 8.65 14.54 2.19
N VAL A 38 8.93 15.11 1.02
CA VAL A 38 10.13 15.94 0.77
C VAL A 38 9.76 17.38 0.37
N GLY A 39 8.56 17.82 0.77
CA GLY A 39 8.01 19.16 0.45
C GLY A 39 7.21 19.24 -0.87
N GLN A 40 7.21 18.17 -1.67
CA GLN A 40 6.34 18.04 -2.84
C GLN A 40 4.87 17.79 -2.43
N PRO A 41 3.87 18.05 -3.30
CA PRO A 41 2.45 17.83 -2.99
C PRO A 41 2.05 16.35 -3.09
N MET A 42 2.82 15.48 -2.42
CA MET A 42 2.59 14.05 -2.35
C MET A 42 3.29 13.45 -1.12
N LEU A 43 2.83 12.29 -0.69
CA LEU A 43 3.52 11.44 0.27
C LEU A 43 4.29 10.35 -0.46
N ASN A 44 5.44 9.98 0.09
CA ASN A 44 6.19 8.79 -0.26
C ASN A 44 5.84 7.70 0.74
N PHE A 45 5.61 6.47 0.30
CA PHE A 45 5.41 5.34 1.19
C PHE A 45 6.34 4.17 0.88
N SER A 46 6.61 3.37 1.91
CA SER A 46 7.12 2.01 1.77
C SER A 46 6.46 1.12 2.81
N PHE A 47 5.87 0.01 2.35
CA PHE A 47 5.28 -1.02 3.21
C PHE A 47 6.12 -2.28 3.09
N ASN A 48 6.56 -2.82 4.23
CA ASN A 48 7.52 -3.92 4.27
C ASN A 48 7.03 -4.99 5.23
N ALA A 49 6.60 -6.13 4.68
CA ALA A 49 6.15 -7.26 5.46
C ALA A 49 7.29 -8.24 5.79
N PHE A 50 7.18 -8.88 6.96
CA PHE A 50 8.13 -9.86 7.49
C PHE A 50 7.41 -11.03 8.13
N HIS A 51 8.04 -12.20 8.09
CA HIS A 51 7.58 -13.36 8.84
C HIS A 51 7.66 -13.08 10.35
N PRO A 52 6.61 -13.36 11.16
CA PRO A 52 6.58 -13.01 12.58
C PRO A 52 7.73 -13.60 13.40
N ASP A 53 7.97 -14.90 13.26
CA ASP A 53 9.01 -15.60 14.04
C ASP A 53 10.44 -15.37 13.52
N THR A 54 10.62 -15.47 12.20
CA THR A 54 11.96 -15.50 11.60
C THR A 54 12.46 -14.14 11.13
N ARG A 55 11.59 -13.12 11.12
CA ARG A 55 11.85 -11.78 10.55
C ARG A 55 12.33 -11.80 9.09
N LYS A 56 12.13 -12.92 8.37
CA LYS A 56 12.46 -13.00 6.95
C LYS A 56 11.58 -12.03 6.15
N PRO A 57 12.15 -11.24 5.23
CA PRO A 57 11.36 -10.38 4.36
C PRO A 57 10.34 -11.16 3.53
N MET A 58 9.13 -10.61 3.40
CA MET A 58 8.03 -11.17 2.62
C MET A 58 7.62 -10.19 1.50
N HIS A 59 6.38 -9.69 1.51
CA HIS A 59 5.91 -8.69 0.57
C HIS A 59 6.58 -7.33 0.84
N ARG A 60 6.82 -6.58 -0.24
CA ARG A 60 7.33 -5.21 -0.17
C ARG A 60 6.68 -4.40 -1.27
N GLU A 61 6.32 -3.17 -0.93
CA GLU A 61 5.87 -2.20 -1.91
C GLU A 61 6.29 -0.78 -1.54
N CYS A 62 6.33 0.08 -2.54
CA CYS A 62 6.62 1.49 -2.38
C CYS A 62 6.02 2.31 -3.52
N GLY A 63 5.86 3.60 -3.26
CA GLY A 63 5.36 4.53 -4.25
C GLY A 63 4.91 5.85 -3.65
N PHE A 64 3.83 6.40 -4.20
CA PHE A 64 3.41 7.77 -3.92
C PHE A 64 1.89 7.88 -3.70
N ILE A 65 1.50 8.77 -2.77
CA ILE A 65 0.11 9.18 -2.54
C ILE A 65 -0.03 10.65 -2.92
N ARG A 66 -0.85 10.95 -3.92
CA ARG A 66 -1.00 12.30 -4.49
C ARG A 66 -2.40 12.83 -4.22
N LEU A 67 -2.49 14.07 -3.76
CA LEU A 67 -3.76 14.78 -3.63
C LEU A 67 -3.97 15.67 -4.86
N LYS A 68 -5.15 15.59 -5.49
CA LYS A 68 -5.55 16.55 -6.51
C LYS A 68 -5.77 17.92 -5.85
N PRO A 69 -5.14 19.01 -6.34
CA PRO A 69 -5.32 20.34 -5.75
C PRO A 69 -6.79 20.74 -5.63
N ASP A 70 -7.12 21.39 -4.51
CA ASP A 70 -8.45 21.94 -4.21
C ASP A 70 -9.60 20.92 -4.18
N THR A 71 -9.29 19.63 -4.02
CA THR A 71 -10.29 18.57 -3.83
C THR A 71 -9.88 17.59 -2.72
N ASN A 72 -10.76 16.65 -2.41
CA ASN A 72 -10.47 15.50 -1.57
C ASN A 72 -10.01 14.27 -2.37
N LYS A 73 -9.74 14.40 -3.68
CA LYS A 73 -9.44 13.27 -4.56
C LYS A 73 -7.98 12.86 -4.45
N VAL A 74 -7.75 11.56 -4.31
CA VAL A 74 -6.42 10.98 -4.09
C VAL A 74 -6.10 9.98 -5.20
N ALA A 75 -4.84 9.94 -5.62
CA ALA A 75 -4.28 8.88 -6.44
C ALA A 75 -3.14 8.20 -5.66
N PHE A 76 -3.15 6.87 -5.63
CA PHE A 76 -2.17 6.01 -5.00
C PHE A 76 -1.48 5.18 -6.08
N ILE A 77 -0.15 5.22 -6.13
CA ILE A 77 0.65 4.54 -7.16
C ILE A 77 1.62 3.63 -6.44
N SER A 78 1.59 2.33 -6.72
CA SER A 78 2.44 1.34 -6.06
C SER A 78 3.21 0.46 -7.04
N ALA A 79 4.43 0.09 -6.64
CA ALA A 79 5.20 -0.98 -7.24
C ALA A 79 5.50 -2.05 -6.17
N GLN A 80 5.17 -3.29 -6.47
CA GLN A 80 5.31 -4.42 -5.56
C GLN A 80 6.46 -5.35 -5.97
N ASN A 81 7.13 -5.95 -4.99
CA ASN A 81 8.23 -6.90 -5.22
C ASN A 81 7.82 -8.19 -5.95
N THR A 82 6.52 -8.44 -6.09
CA THR A 82 5.93 -9.52 -6.90
C THR A 82 5.99 -9.25 -8.41
N GLY A 83 6.41 -8.04 -8.81
CA GLY A 83 6.42 -7.59 -10.21
C GLY A 83 5.08 -7.04 -10.68
N LEU A 84 4.27 -6.52 -9.74
CA LEU A 84 3.01 -5.83 -10.00
C LEU A 84 3.22 -4.31 -9.86
N VAL A 85 2.54 -3.53 -10.70
CA VAL A 85 2.34 -2.10 -10.47
C VAL A 85 0.86 -1.78 -10.54
N GLU A 86 0.41 -0.87 -9.71
CA GLU A 86 -0.99 -0.47 -9.66
C GLU A 86 -1.15 1.04 -9.50
N VAL A 87 -2.28 1.52 -10.00
CA VAL A 87 -2.78 2.86 -9.76
C VAL A 87 -4.21 2.74 -9.25
N GLU A 88 -4.42 3.34 -8.10
CA GLU A 88 -5.70 3.42 -7.41
C GLU A 88 -6.12 4.88 -7.26
N GLU A 89 -7.42 5.14 -7.37
CA GLU A 89 -7.98 6.48 -7.18
C GLU A 89 -9.16 6.43 -6.23
N GLY A 90 -9.42 7.54 -5.55
CA GLY A 90 -10.51 7.66 -4.61
C GLY A 90 -10.50 8.99 -3.88
N GLU A 91 -10.77 8.97 -2.59
CA GLU A 91 -10.93 10.19 -1.80
C GLU A 91 -10.53 10.05 -0.32
N VAL A 92 -10.19 11.20 0.27
CA VAL A 92 -9.95 11.33 1.71
C VAL A 92 -11.11 12.07 2.38
N ASN A 93 -11.68 11.49 3.42
CA ASN A 93 -12.77 12.08 4.21
C ASN A 93 -12.38 12.08 5.68
N GLY A 94 -12.03 13.24 6.23
CA GLY A 94 -11.46 13.32 7.58
C GLY A 94 -10.11 12.61 7.68
N GLN A 95 -10.04 11.55 8.48
CA GLN A 95 -8.85 10.70 8.66
C GLN A 95 -9.03 9.31 8.03
N GLU A 96 -9.87 9.21 7.00
CA GLU A 96 -10.11 7.98 6.25
C GLU A 96 -9.74 8.20 4.79
N LEU A 97 -8.94 7.29 4.23
CA LEU A 97 -8.60 7.24 2.81
C LEU A 97 -9.26 6.01 2.21
N SER A 98 -10.11 6.21 1.20
CA SER A 98 -10.77 5.14 0.46
C SER A 98 -10.36 5.22 -1.01
N ILE A 99 -9.76 4.16 -1.54
CA ILE A 99 -9.21 4.07 -2.90
C ILE A 99 -9.56 2.73 -3.52
N ALA A 100 -9.58 2.66 -4.85
CA ALA A 100 -9.70 1.40 -5.56
C ALA A 100 -8.88 1.42 -6.85
N SER A 101 -8.34 0.26 -7.23
CA SER A 101 -7.54 0.11 -8.43
C SER A 101 -8.34 0.41 -9.68
N HIS A 102 -7.79 1.25 -10.55
CA HIS A 102 -8.28 1.45 -11.91
C HIS A 102 -7.32 0.89 -12.97
N SER A 103 -6.06 0.61 -12.60
CA SER A 103 -5.06 0.05 -13.51
C SER A 103 -4.09 -0.84 -12.76
N ILE A 104 -3.91 -2.05 -13.26
CA ILE A 104 -2.95 -3.03 -12.74
C ILE A 104 -2.18 -3.60 -13.92
N ALA A 105 -0.84 -3.53 -13.84
CA ALA A 105 0.06 -4.17 -14.79
C ALA A 105 1.05 -5.07 -14.07
N ARG A 106 1.64 -6.02 -14.81
CA ARG A 106 2.55 -7.01 -14.23
C ARG A 106 3.61 -7.46 -15.22
N ILE A 107 4.73 -7.94 -14.69
CA ILE A 107 5.77 -8.60 -15.47
C ILE A 107 5.25 -9.89 -16.12
N SER A 108 5.84 -10.29 -17.25
CA SER A 108 5.38 -11.43 -18.06
C SER A 108 5.44 -12.80 -17.37
N PHE A 109 6.26 -12.93 -16.32
CA PHE A 109 6.45 -14.15 -15.53
C PHE A 109 5.96 -14.01 -14.08
N ALA A 110 5.07 -13.05 -13.81
CA ALA A 110 4.41 -12.93 -12.51
C ALA A 110 3.69 -14.26 -12.16
N LYS A 111 3.72 -14.63 -10.88
CA LYS A 111 3.09 -15.88 -10.43
C LYS A 111 1.55 -15.78 -10.57
N LYS A 112 0.90 -16.92 -10.84
CA LYS A 112 -0.56 -17.07 -10.82
C LYS A 112 -1.07 -17.46 -9.42
N PRO A 113 -2.34 -17.14 -9.06
CA PRO A 113 -3.30 -16.35 -9.82
C PRO A 113 -2.89 -14.87 -9.89
N HIS A 114 -3.37 -14.15 -10.90
CA HIS A 114 -3.08 -12.73 -11.04
C HIS A 114 -4.14 -11.91 -10.31
N VAL A 115 -3.70 -10.88 -9.59
CA VAL A 115 -4.60 -9.87 -9.01
C VAL A 115 -5.16 -9.03 -10.15
N GLU A 116 -6.49 -8.92 -10.23
CA GLU A 116 -7.20 -8.15 -11.26
C GLU A 116 -7.83 -6.86 -10.72
N GLN A 117 -8.02 -6.77 -9.40
CA GLN A 117 -8.54 -5.59 -8.71
C GLN A 117 -8.02 -5.54 -7.26
N VAL A 118 -7.79 -4.33 -6.76
CA VAL A 118 -7.51 -3.97 -5.36
C VAL A 118 -8.51 -2.90 -4.93
N SER A 119 -9.03 -2.97 -3.70
CA SER A 119 -10.07 -2.09 -3.16
C SER A 119 -10.08 -2.10 -1.64
#